data_AF-A0A2E5HKN2-F1
#
_entry.id   AF-A0A2E5HKN2-F1
#
_cell.length_a   1.000
_cell.length_b   1.000
_cell.length_c   1.000
_cell.angle_alpha   90.00
_cell.angle_beta   90.00
_cell.angle_gamma   90.00
#
_symmetry.space_group_name_H-M   'P 1'
#
loop_
_entity.id
_entity.type
_entity.pdbx_description
1 polymer ?
#
loop_
_entity_poly.entity_id
_entity_poly.type
_entity_poly.pdbx_seq_one_letter_code
_entity_poly.pdbx_strand_id
1 'polypeptide(L)'
;MVLSAVALGACAGDEPVYSGPGGCESDSDCDAAQRCVEGACQGEQLTEDTGVSADVGGGGQDAAPDTGGEAPGVGDPCDTGEDCPSGYCIEASGGGRRVCTDFCDPNAEDACPEGFSCAAVTNSGADVTFLCFPETNILCTACDSDSDCGGLSDLCLTLQDGDFCARDC
;
A
#
# COMPACT_ATOMS: atom_id res chain seq x y z
N MET A 1 -15.47 8.20 43.33
CA MET A 1 -16.70 7.60 42.78
C MET A 1 -17.74 8.69 42.60
N VAL A 2 -17.90 9.19 41.38
CA VAL A 2 -19.04 10.03 41.02
C VAL A 2 -19.55 9.48 39.69
N LEU A 3 -20.70 8.81 39.74
CA LEU A 3 -21.47 8.44 38.56
C LEU A 3 -22.02 9.72 37.94
N SER A 4 -21.94 9.87 36.62
CA SER A 4 -22.77 10.82 35.88
C SER A 4 -23.39 10.14 34.69
N ALA A 5 -24.71 10.25 34.65
CA ALA A 5 -25.62 9.53 33.79
C ALA A 5 -25.86 10.24 32.47
N VAL A 6 -26.28 9.42 31.51
CA VAL A 6 -26.71 9.67 30.13
C VAL A 6 -27.79 10.76 30.03
N ALA A 7 -27.72 11.57 28.97
CA ALA A 7 -28.89 12.24 28.41
C ALA A 7 -28.93 12.05 26.89
N LEU A 8 -29.95 11.30 26.45
CA LEU A 8 -30.41 11.18 25.07
C LEU A 8 -31.12 12.48 24.69
N GLY A 9 -30.74 13.06 23.55
CA GLY A 9 -31.43 14.20 22.94
C GLY A 9 -31.67 13.93 21.46
N ALA A 10 -32.91 13.61 21.13
CA ALA A 10 -33.41 13.40 19.77
C ALA A 10 -33.62 14.74 19.04
N CYS A 11 -33.39 14.75 17.73
CA CYS A 11 -34.01 15.69 16.80
C CYS A 11 -34.76 14.90 15.71
N ALA A 12 -36.08 15.06 15.70
CA ALA A 12 -36.93 14.96 14.51
C ALA A 12 -36.42 15.96 13.45
N GLY A 13 -36.50 15.75 12.14
CA GLY A 13 -37.47 15.04 11.32
C GLY A 13 -37.93 16.04 10.26
N ASP A 14 -37.48 15.87 9.02
CA ASP A 14 -38.06 16.53 7.85
C ASP A 14 -38.52 15.43 6.88
N GLU A 15 -39.71 15.60 6.35
CA GLU A 15 -40.55 14.58 5.71
C GLU A 15 -40.09 14.26 4.27
N PRO A 16 -40.65 13.24 3.59
CA PRO A 16 -39.96 12.42 2.62
C PRO A 16 -39.91 13.02 1.22
N VAL A 17 -38.75 12.97 0.58
CA VAL A 17 -38.68 13.02 -0.88
C VAL A 17 -38.89 11.60 -1.40
N TYR A 18 -40.15 11.24 -1.58
CA TYR A 18 -40.54 10.07 -2.36
C TYR A 18 -40.28 10.37 -3.84
N SER A 19 -39.03 10.25 -4.27
CA SER A 19 -38.70 10.09 -5.69
C SER A 19 -38.76 8.60 -5.99
N GLY A 20 -39.68 8.25 -6.89
CA GLY A 20 -39.88 6.89 -7.39
C GLY A 20 -38.62 6.30 -8.04
N PRO A 21 -38.74 5.07 -8.57
CA PRO A 21 -37.68 4.08 -8.59
C PRO A 21 -36.43 4.54 -9.35
N GLY A 22 -35.32 4.67 -8.61
CA GLY A 22 -33.96 4.64 -9.15
C GLY A 22 -33.33 5.99 -9.53
N GLY A 23 -33.91 7.11 -9.13
CA GLY A 23 -33.38 8.46 -9.39
C GLY A 23 -32.36 8.93 -8.33
N CYS A 24 -31.20 9.48 -8.73
CA CYS A 24 -30.28 10.20 -7.82
C CYS A 24 -29.88 11.56 -8.42
N GLU A 25 -29.52 12.55 -7.60
CA GLU A 25 -28.98 13.84 -8.10
C GLU A 25 -27.50 14.00 -7.73
N SER A 26 -27.05 13.29 -6.70
CA SER A 26 -25.69 13.31 -6.18
C SER A 26 -25.36 12.01 -5.44
N ASP A 27 -24.07 11.75 -5.22
CA ASP A 27 -23.59 10.49 -4.61
C ASP A 27 -24.11 10.26 -3.17
N SER A 28 -24.59 11.33 -2.53
CA SER A 28 -25.19 11.29 -1.19
C SER A 28 -26.60 10.70 -1.19
N ASP A 29 -27.26 10.70 -2.35
CA ASP A 29 -28.59 10.13 -2.55
C ASP A 29 -28.55 8.60 -2.73
N CYS A 30 -27.35 8.03 -2.81
CA CYS A 30 -27.11 6.61 -3.03
C CYS A 30 -26.63 5.90 -1.76
N ASP A 31 -26.88 4.59 -1.66
CA ASP A 31 -26.42 3.78 -0.54
C ASP A 31 -24.87 3.76 -0.45
N ALA A 32 -24.35 3.49 0.75
CA ALA A 32 -22.90 3.40 0.96
C ALA A 32 -22.29 2.34 0.01
N ALA A 33 -21.30 2.75 -0.78
CA ALA A 33 -20.69 2.03 -1.91
C ALA A 33 -21.40 2.14 -3.27
N GLN A 34 -22.27 3.13 -3.44
CA GLN A 34 -22.86 3.50 -4.73
C GLN A 34 -22.56 4.95 -5.10
N ARG A 35 -22.50 5.26 -6.40
CA ARG A 35 -22.34 6.63 -6.92
C ARG A 35 -23.49 7.00 -7.83
N CYS A 36 -23.79 8.29 -7.91
CA CYS A 36 -24.84 8.77 -8.76
C CYS A 36 -24.32 9.01 -10.19
N VAL A 37 -24.81 8.21 -11.14
CA VAL A 37 -24.39 8.29 -12.55
C VAL A 37 -25.64 8.44 -13.42
N GLU A 38 -25.74 9.56 -14.12
CA GLU A 38 -26.84 9.89 -15.05
C GLU A 38 -28.23 9.76 -14.43
N GLY A 39 -28.34 10.14 -13.16
CA GLY A 39 -29.60 10.07 -12.44
C GLY A 39 -29.93 8.70 -11.89
N ALA A 40 -29.01 7.73 -11.88
CA ALA A 40 -29.21 6.42 -11.27
C ALA A 40 -28.06 6.02 -10.34
N CYS A 41 -28.39 5.47 -9.17
CA CYS A 41 -27.40 4.93 -8.25
C CYS A 41 -26.85 3.62 -8.81
N GLN A 42 -25.57 3.62 -9.18
CA GLN A 42 -24.86 2.43 -9.61
C GLN A 42 -23.93 2.01 -8.47
N GLY A 43 -24.09 0.79 -7.99
CA GLY A 43 -23.06 0.14 -7.19
C GLY A 43 -21.88 -0.21 -8.07
N GLU A 44 -20.67 -0.22 -7.51
CA GLU A 44 -19.51 -0.81 -8.16
C GLU A 44 -19.84 -2.29 -8.44
N GLN A 45 -20.41 -2.58 -9.62
CA GLN A 45 -20.67 -3.95 -10.05
C GLN A 45 -19.30 -4.60 -10.29
N LEU A 46 -18.90 -5.42 -9.31
CA LEU A 46 -18.15 -6.64 -9.57
C LEU A 46 -18.69 -7.25 -10.86
N THR A 47 -17.91 -7.20 -11.93
CA THR A 47 -18.30 -7.73 -13.24
C THR A 47 -18.28 -9.24 -13.15
N GLU A 48 -19.39 -9.83 -12.69
CA GLU A 48 -19.69 -11.24 -12.86
C GLU A 48 -20.03 -11.48 -14.34
N ASP A 49 -19.01 -11.92 -15.08
CA ASP A 49 -19.12 -12.40 -16.45
C ASP A 49 -19.97 -13.69 -16.48
N THR A 50 -21.24 -13.56 -16.85
CA THR A 50 -22.01 -14.68 -17.41
C THR A 50 -22.48 -14.28 -18.81
N GLY A 51 -21.85 -14.93 -19.78
CA GLY A 51 -21.79 -14.44 -21.15
C GLY A 51 -23.00 -14.68 -22.03
N VAL A 52 -22.87 -14.18 -23.26
CA VAL A 52 -23.64 -14.58 -24.43
C VAL A 52 -22.74 -14.47 -25.66
N SER A 53 -22.59 -15.59 -26.37
CA SER A 53 -22.17 -15.61 -27.77
C SER A 53 -23.27 -15.05 -28.66
N ALA A 54 -22.95 -14.05 -29.49
CA ALA A 54 -23.60 -13.84 -30.77
C ALA A 54 -22.69 -13.07 -31.73
N ASP A 55 -22.40 -13.71 -32.85
CA ASP A 55 -21.62 -13.24 -33.98
C ASP A 55 -22.13 -11.91 -34.57
N VAL A 56 -21.30 -10.86 -34.52
CA VAL A 56 -21.36 -9.73 -35.47
C VAL A 56 -19.93 -9.32 -35.83
N GLY A 57 -19.53 -9.60 -37.06
CA GLY A 57 -18.31 -9.04 -37.65
C GLY A 57 -18.51 -7.57 -38.01
N GLY A 58 -17.55 -6.73 -37.65
CA GLY A 58 -17.48 -5.34 -38.06
C GLY A 58 -16.28 -4.63 -37.45
N GLY A 59 -15.26 -4.37 -38.28
CA GLY A 59 -13.98 -3.83 -37.84
C GLY A 59 -14.07 -2.45 -37.19
N GLY A 60 -13.29 -2.30 -36.11
CA GLY A 60 -13.00 -1.07 -35.41
C GLY A 60 -11.99 -1.41 -34.34
N GLN A 61 -10.71 -1.42 -34.70
CA GLN A 61 -9.62 -1.50 -33.73
C GLN A 61 -9.55 -0.13 -33.04
N ASP A 62 -10.49 0.12 -32.15
CA ASP A 62 -10.25 1.04 -31.04
C ASP A 62 -9.44 0.24 -30.05
N ALA A 63 -8.13 0.24 -30.30
CA ALA A 63 -7.15 -0.14 -29.29
C ALA A 63 -7.46 0.69 -28.05
N ALA A 64 -8.14 0.07 -27.08
CA ALA A 64 -7.95 0.46 -25.69
C ALA A 64 -6.43 0.54 -25.51
N PRO A 65 -5.89 1.63 -24.91
CA PRO A 65 -4.50 1.56 -24.50
C PRO A 65 -4.40 0.31 -23.63
N ASP A 66 -3.55 -0.62 -24.03
CA ASP A 66 -3.00 -1.60 -23.13
C ASP A 66 -2.35 -0.79 -22.00
N THR A 67 -3.12 -0.39 -21.00
CA THR A 67 -2.62 -0.34 -19.63
C THR A 67 -2.46 -1.80 -19.23
N GLY A 68 -1.50 -2.47 -19.89
CA GLY A 68 -0.76 -3.55 -19.26
C GLY A 68 -0.20 -2.89 -18.02
N GLY A 69 -0.92 -3.05 -16.91
CA GLY A 69 -0.40 -2.70 -15.60
C GLY A 69 0.83 -3.56 -15.46
N GLU A 70 1.99 -2.96 -15.73
CA GLU A 70 3.27 -3.58 -15.46
C GLU A 70 3.17 -4.09 -14.03
N ALA A 71 3.36 -5.39 -13.82
CA ALA A 71 3.23 -5.96 -12.49
C ALA A 71 4.15 -5.16 -11.54
N PRO A 72 3.69 -4.82 -10.32
CA PRO A 72 4.49 -4.01 -9.41
C PRO A 72 5.84 -4.69 -9.19
N GLY A 73 6.90 -3.94 -9.49
CA GLY A 73 8.28 -4.37 -9.39
C GLY A 73 8.88 -4.05 -8.03
N VAL A 74 10.16 -4.37 -7.89
CA VAL A 74 10.93 -4.02 -6.69
C VAL A 74 10.94 -2.49 -6.51
N GLY A 75 10.51 -2.03 -5.34
CA GLY A 75 10.43 -0.62 -4.98
C GLY A 75 9.07 0.04 -5.21
N ASP A 76 8.13 -0.64 -5.90
CA ASP A 76 6.76 -0.13 -6.05
C ASP A 76 6.00 -0.14 -4.72
N PRO A 77 5.10 0.84 -4.49
CA PRO A 77 4.35 0.92 -3.24
C PRO A 77 3.39 -0.27 -3.08
N CYS A 78 3.24 -0.75 -1.85
CA CYS A 78 2.33 -1.86 -1.50
C CYS A 78 1.69 -1.64 -0.14
N ASP A 79 0.56 -2.30 0.11
CA ASP A 79 -0.09 -2.32 1.42
C ASP A 79 0.13 -3.66 2.13
N THR A 80 0.10 -4.75 1.35
CA THR A 80 0.19 -6.14 1.78
C THR A 80 1.16 -6.94 0.90
N GLY A 81 1.58 -8.12 1.37
CA GLY A 81 2.44 -8.99 0.58
C GLY A 81 1.78 -9.50 -0.71
N GLU A 82 0.45 -9.57 -0.74
CA GLU A 82 -0.34 -10.05 -1.90
C GLU A 82 -0.31 -9.07 -3.07
N ASP A 83 0.02 -7.79 -2.81
CA ASP A 83 0.20 -6.77 -3.84
C ASP A 83 1.49 -6.97 -4.64
N CYS A 84 2.43 -7.77 -4.11
CA CYS A 84 3.75 -7.96 -4.69
C CYS A 84 3.86 -9.36 -5.33
N PRO A 85 4.45 -9.49 -6.53
CA PRO A 85 4.62 -10.79 -7.19
C PRO A 85 5.44 -11.80 -6.36
N SER A 86 6.34 -11.28 -5.52
CA SER A 86 7.19 -12.06 -4.60
C SER A 86 6.46 -12.51 -3.33
N GLY A 87 5.33 -11.90 -2.98
CA GLY A 87 4.65 -12.09 -1.69
C GLY A 87 5.18 -11.21 -0.55
N TYR A 88 6.13 -10.30 -0.80
CA TYR A 88 6.78 -9.50 0.24
C TYR A 88 6.58 -7.99 0.08
N CYS A 89 5.97 -7.38 1.10
CA CYS A 89 5.78 -5.95 1.24
C CYS A 89 6.49 -5.44 2.50
N ILE A 90 7.68 -4.88 2.31
CA ILE A 90 8.60 -4.46 3.38
C ILE A 90 8.50 -2.95 3.62
N GLU A 91 8.81 -2.50 4.84
CA GLU A 91 8.85 -1.07 5.13
C GLU A 91 10.18 -0.47 4.64
N ALA A 92 10.09 0.48 3.73
CA ALA A 92 11.20 1.32 3.34
C ALA A 92 11.40 2.40 4.42
N SER A 93 12.44 2.21 5.23
CA SER A 93 13.12 3.32 5.90
C SER A 93 12.26 4.10 6.92
N GLY A 94 11.75 3.44 7.97
CA GLY A 94 11.27 4.07 9.22
C GLY A 94 10.16 5.12 9.12
N GLY A 95 9.58 5.31 7.94
CA GLY A 95 8.56 6.33 7.64
C GLY A 95 7.19 5.76 7.32
N GLY A 96 6.98 4.45 7.56
CA GLY A 96 5.72 3.76 7.24
C GLY A 96 5.44 3.61 5.74
N ARG A 97 6.37 4.00 4.87
CA ARG A 97 6.27 3.73 3.43
C ARG A 97 6.62 2.28 3.19
N ARG A 98 5.72 1.52 2.58
CA ARG A 98 5.95 0.10 2.28
C ARG A 98 6.13 -0.09 0.78
N VAL A 99 7.06 -0.97 0.41
CA VAL A 99 7.43 -1.24 -0.96
C VAL A 99 7.58 -2.73 -1.22
N CYS A 100 7.27 -3.15 -2.45
CA CYS A 100 7.52 -4.49 -2.91
C CYS A 100 9.02 -4.77 -2.98
N THR A 101 9.40 -5.98 -2.61
CA THR A 101 10.77 -6.49 -2.72
C THR A 101 10.79 -7.80 -3.49
N ASP A 102 11.97 -8.33 -3.80
CA ASP A 102 12.14 -9.63 -4.41
C ASP A 102 13.30 -10.39 -3.76
N PHE A 103 13.35 -11.69 -4.01
CA PHE A 103 14.41 -12.56 -3.53
C PHE A 103 15.71 -12.29 -4.26
N CYS A 104 16.82 -12.36 -3.53
CA CYS A 104 18.15 -12.11 -4.07
C CYS A 104 19.14 -13.19 -3.66
N ASP A 105 20.13 -13.46 -4.52
CA ASP A 105 21.27 -14.30 -4.17
C ASP A 105 22.38 -13.42 -3.59
N PRO A 106 22.82 -13.63 -2.34
CA PRO A 106 23.86 -12.80 -1.71
C PRO A 106 25.24 -12.92 -2.39
N ASN A 107 25.42 -13.86 -3.32
CA ASN A 107 26.67 -14.04 -4.08
C ASN A 107 26.59 -13.45 -5.50
N ALA A 108 25.43 -12.95 -5.93
CA ALA A 108 25.27 -12.32 -7.25
C ALA A 108 25.56 -10.81 -7.15
N GLU A 109 26.35 -10.28 -8.09
CA GLU A 109 26.76 -8.87 -8.10
C GLU A 109 25.62 -7.91 -8.48
N ASP A 110 24.65 -8.39 -9.27
CA ASP A 110 23.46 -7.63 -9.71
C ASP A 110 22.17 -8.25 -9.13
N ALA A 111 22.24 -8.75 -7.88
CA ALA A 111 21.12 -9.46 -7.26
C ALA A 111 19.89 -8.57 -6.99
N CYS A 112 20.11 -7.25 -6.84
CA CYS A 112 19.09 -6.26 -6.57
C CYS A 112 19.27 -5.03 -7.48
N PRO A 113 18.18 -4.32 -7.80
CA PRO A 113 18.25 -3.09 -8.58
C PRO A 113 19.00 -1.97 -7.84
N GLU A 114 19.40 -0.92 -8.57
CA GLU A 114 20.12 0.22 -8.00
C GLU A 114 19.37 0.84 -6.81
N GLY A 115 20.09 1.14 -5.72
CA GLY A 115 19.49 1.64 -4.49
C GLY A 115 18.87 0.56 -3.60
N PHE A 116 19.08 -0.72 -3.89
CA PHE A 116 18.70 -1.85 -3.04
C PHE A 116 19.91 -2.75 -2.72
N SER A 117 19.95 -3.25 -1.49
CA SER A 117 20.95 -4.20 -1.00
C SER A 117 20.30 -5.52 -0.61
N CYS A 118 20.93 -6.63 -0.97
CA CYS A 118 20.48 -7.96 -0.58
C CYS A 118 20.78 -8.22 0.91
N ALA A 119 19.74 -8.42 1.71
CA ALA A 119 19.87 -8.65 3.16
C ALA A 119 19.08 -9.87 3.63
N ALA A 120 19.61 -10.55 4.64
CA ALA A 120 18.97 -11.71 5.24
C ALA A 120 17.85 -11.28 6.19
N VAL A 121 16.65 -11.82 5.98
CA VAL A 121 15.52 -11.72 6.89
C VAL A 121 15.41 -13.01 7.68
N THR A 122 15.60 -12.89 8.98
CA THR A 122 15.41 -14.01 9.92
C THR A 122 13.96 -14.01 10.38
N ASN A 123 13.14 -14.88 9.82
CA ASN A 123 11.83 -15.16 10.39
C ASN A 123 11.98 -16.12 11.59
N SER A 124 10.92 -16.37 12.36
CA SER A 124 10.97 -17.25 13.55
C SER A 124 11.28 -18.74 13.25
N GLY A 125 11.60 -19.07 11.99
CA GLY A 125 12.00 -20.39 11.51
C GLY A 125 13.51 -20.51 11.26
N ALA A 126 13.98 -21.71 10.92
CA ALA A 126 15.40 -21.99 10.69
C ALA A 126 15.92 -21.58 9.31
N ASP A 127 15.02 -21.22 8.38
CA ASP A 127 15.38 -20.87 7.01
C ASP A 127 15.59 -19.35 6.87
N VAL A 128 16.83 -18.97 6.53
CA VAL A 128 17.18 -17.59 6.20
C VAL A 128 16.73 -17.28 4.78
N THR A 129 15.96 -16.20 4.61
CA THR A 129 15.53 -15.71 3.30
C THR A 129 16.24 -14.40 3.00
N PHE A 130 16.74 -14.24 1.78
CA PHE A 130 17.42 -13.01 1.35
C PHE A 130 16.48 -12.21 0.46
N LEU A 131 16.29 -10.93 0.81
CA LEU A 131 15.42 -10.00 0.08
C LEU A 131 16.16 -8.70 -0.23
N CYS A 132 15.73 -8.01 -1.28
CA CYS A 132 16.25 -6.68 -1.63
C CYS A 132 15.66 -5.60 -0.72
N PHE A 133 16.46 -5.02 0.16
CA PHE A 133 16.07 -3.89 0.98
C PHE A 133 16.55 -2.58 0.37
N PRO A 134 15.74 -1.51 0.38
CA PRO A 134 16.20 -0.21 -0.07
C PRO A 134 17.40 0.22 0.77
N GLU A 135 18.45 0.72 0.11
CA GLU A 135 19.65 1.22 0.76
C GLU A 135 19.31 2.47 1.57
N THR A 136 19.12 2.30 2.87
CA THR A 136 19.08 3.43 3.78
C THR A 136 20.50 3.85 4.10
N ASN A 137 20.97 4.91 3.46
CA ASN A 137 22.18 5.59 3.93
C ASN A 137 21.81 6.40 5.18
N ILE A 138 21.68 5.67 6.29
CA ILE A 138 21.33 6.23 7.60
C ILE A 138 22.56 6.79 8.31
N LEU A 139 23.71 6.85 7.63
CA LEU A 139 24.87 7.54 8.15
C LEU A 139 24.60 9.04 8.21
N CYS A 140 25.07 9.67 9.28
CA CYS A 140 24.89 11.10 9.56
C CYS A 140 23.44 11.55 9.76
N THR A 141 22.47 10.63 9.87
CA THR A 141 21.13 10.95 10.38
C THR A 141 21.11 10.94 11.91
N ALA A 142 20.23 11.76 12.49
CA ALA A 142 20.03 11.81 13.92
C ALA A 142 19.48 10.47 14.45
N CYS A 143 19.93 10.07 15.62
CA CYS A 143 19.52 8.82 16.28
C CYS A 143 19.43 9.04 17.79
N ASP A 144 18.67 8.18 18.47
CA ASP A 144 18.63 8.11 19.94
C ASP A 144 19.39 6.86 20.45
N SER A 145 19.56 5.85 19.61
CA SER A 145 20.18 4.56 19.94
C SER A 145 20.81 3.87 18.72
N ASP A 146 21.74 2.94 18.97
CA ASP A 146 22.42 2.19 17.91
C ASP A 146 21.44 1.42 17.00
N SER A 147 20.33 0.94 17.56
CA SER A 147 19.27 0.26 16.79
C SER A 147 18.59 1.14 15.75
N ASP A 148 18.68 2.47 15.89
CA ASP A 148 18.14 3.42 14.91
C ASP A 148 19.04 3.53 13.67
N CYS A 149 20.25 2.98 13.71
CA CYS A 149 21.26 3.15 12.67
C CYS A 149 21.31 2.03 11.63
N GLY A 150 20.28 1.16 11.58
CA GLY A 150 20.00 0.24 10.46
C GLY A 150 20.99 -0.91 10.23
N GLY A 151 22.28 -0.74 10.54
CA GLY A 151 23.31 -1.76 10.41
C GLY A 151 23.63 -2.49 11.72
N LEU A 152 24.08 -3.74 11.61
CA LEU A 152 24.54 -4.56 12.74
C LEU A 152 25.79 -3.98 13.44
N SER A 153 26.52 -3.11 12.75
CA SER A 153 27.76 -2.47 13.20
C SER A 153 27.70 -0.94 13.12
N ASP A 154 26.50 -0.37 12.92
CA ASP A 154 26.36 1.08 12.93
C ASP A 154 26.02 1.53 14.36
N LEU A 155 26.64 2.62 14.81
CA LEU A 155 26.58 3.13 16.18
C LEU A 155 25.98 4.54 16.17
N CYS A 156 25.17 4.84 17.19
CA CYS A 156 24.70 6.18 17.45
C CYS A 156 25.75 6.93 18.27
N LEU A 157 26.53 7.80 17.60
CA LEU A 157 27.65 8.50 18.23
C LEU A 157 27.29 9.95 18.55
N THR A 158 27.62 10.37 19.78
CA THR A 158 27.52 11.78 20.19
C THR A 158 28.64 12.62 19.57
N LEU A 159 28.25 13.57 18.73
CA LEU A 159 29.11 14.61 18.15
C LEU A 159 28.76 15.98 18.76
N GLN A 160 29.51 17.04 18.43
CA GLN A 160 29.29 18.37 19.04
C GLN A 160 27.89 18.96 18.77
N ASP A 161 27.24 18.56 17.69
CA ASP A 161 25.96 19.09 17.23
C ASP A 161 24.77 18.14 17.47
N GLY A 162 24.98 17.03 18.19
CA GLY A 162 23.95 16.02 18.47
C GLY A 162 24.44 14.59 18.29
N ASP A 163 23.52 13.64 18.35
CA ASP A 163 23.77 12.22 18.16
C ASP A 163 23.48 11.82 16.72
N PHE A 164 24.43 11.11 16.08
CA PHE A 164 24.34 10.73 14.68
C PHE A 164 24.85 9.31 14.44
N CYS A 165 24.18 8.63 13.52
CA CYS A 165 24.59 7.31 13.08
C CYS A 165 25.92 7.35 12.32
N ALA A 166 26.84 6.47 12.72
CA ALA A 166 28.14 6.31 12.10
C ALA A 166 28.50 4.83 11.99
N ARG A 167 29.42 4.51 11.08
CA ARG A 167 29.89 3.13 10.85
C ARG A 167 31.02 2.81 11.83
N ASP A 168 30.93 1.69 12.54
CA ASP A 168 32.07 1.16 13.32
C ASP A 168 33.19 0.73 12.35
N CYS A 169 34.38 1.30 12.52
CA CYS A 169 35.52 1.19 11.59
C CYS A 169 36.64 0.32 12.15
#